data_AF-A0A6I2UVU4-F1
#
_entry.id   AF-A0A6I2UVU4-F1
#
_cell.length_a   1.000
_cell.length_b   1.000
_cell.length_c   1.000
_cell.angle_alpha   90.00
_cell.angle_beta   90.00
_cell.angle_gamma   90.00
#
_symmetry.space_group_name_H-M   'P 1'
#
loop_
_entity.id
_entity.type
_entity.pdbx_description
1 polymer ?
#
loop_
_entity_poly.entity_id
_entity_poly.type
_entity_poly.pdbx_seq_one_letter_code
_entity_poly.pdbx_strand_id
1 'polypeptide(L)'
;MEQEKLNKILHDHKEWLETDGKKGMCANLYGADLHRANLRGANLRCADLRWANLRYANLSDANLEYTDLYRADLRRADFYYANLSDAYLECTNLRGANFRYANLRNATLSSAKIQGANFFHANFYGADLPSGIYVAGGIGSMRRNTYYDAINDCIICGCWDDDAGNHLDSFKKRIEGIYGPDGKEPNPAHYKAYRAAIQYFEACRKAYIVEDCHEKEYEEFDYEALY
;
A
#
# COMPACT_ATOMS: atom_id res chain seq x y z
N MET A 1 21.76 0.88 6.39
CA MET A 1 22.61 2.09 6.37
C MET A 1 22.73 2.59 7.80
N GLU A 2 23.87 3.18 8.20
CA GLU A 2 24.02 3.80 9.52
C GLU A 2 23.13 5.04 9.67
N GLN A 3 22.54 5.24 10.85
CA GLN A 3 21.59 6.34 11.13
C GLN A 3 22.25 7.72 10.97
N GLU A 4 23.52 7.86 11.33
CA GLU A 4 24.24 9.14 11.20
C GLU A 4 24.40 9.55 9.73
N LYS A 5 24.74 8.60 8.87
CA LYS A 5 24.81 8.82 7.43
C LYS A 5 23.45 9.19 6.84
N LEU A 6 22.39 8.51 7.26
CA LEU A 6 21.02 8.84 6.86
C LEU A 6 20.65 10.26 7.29
N ASN A 7 20.90 10.63 8.54
CA ASN A 7 20.60 11.96 9.06
C ASN A 7 21.32 13.07 8.30
N LYS A 8 22.58 12.83 7.90
CA LYS A 8 23.33 13.77 7.07
C LYS A 8 22.67 13.95 5.70
N ILE A 9 22.28 12.87 5.03
CA ILE A 9 21.57 12.94 3.73
C ILE A 9 20.27 13.73 3.87
N LEU A 10 19.49 13.47 4.93
CA LEU A 10 18.23 14.19 5.19
C LEU A 10 18.46 15.68 5.48
N HIS A 11 19.54 16.03 6.17
CA HIS A 11 19.92 17.42 6.42
C HIS A 11 20.31 18.14 5.12
N ASP A 12 21.20 17.54 4.33
CA ASP A 12 21.64 18.09 3.05
C ASP A 12 20.47 18.24 2.07
N HIS A 13 19.52 17.29 2.08
CA HIS A 13 18.32 17.35 1.26
C HIS A 13 17.34 18.43 1.71
N LYS A 14 17.19 18.63 3.01
CA LYS A 14 16.40 19.74 3.54
C LYS A 14 16.97 21.09 3.09
N GLU A 15 18.28 21.29 3.20
CA GLU A 15 18.92 22.53 2.73
C GLU A 15 18.75 22.72 1.22
N TRP A 16 18.81 21.62 0.44
CA TRP A 16 18.54 21.63 -0.99
C TRP A 16 17.11 22.08 -1.32
N LEU A 17 16.12 21.59 -0.60
CA LEU A 17 14.72 22.01 -0.78
C LEU A 17 14.49 23.46 -0.37
N GLU A 18 15.08 23.91 0.74
CA GLU A 18 14.90 25.27 1.27
C GLU A 18 15.58 26.35 0.43
N THR A 19 16.59 25.97 -0.36
CA THR A 19 17.40 26.91 -1.14
C THR A 19 17.17 26.80 -2.64
N ASP A 20 16.15 26.06 -3.08
CA ASP A 20 15.89 25.74 -4.49
C ASP A 20 17.15 25.20 -5.20
N GLY A 21 17.87 24.32 -4.51
CA GLY A 21 19.06 23.64 -5.01
C GLY A 21 20.35 24.44 -5.01
N LYS A 22 20.40 25.61 -4.37
CA LYS A 22 21.63 26.42 -4.27
C LYS A 22 22.64 25.85 -3.26
N LYS A 23 22.17 25.12 -2.25
CA LYS A 23 22.99 24.47 -1.22
C LYS A 23 22.46 23.07 -0.92
N GLY A 24 23.21 22.27 -0.18
CA GLY A 24 22.85 20.87 0.08
C GLY A 24 22.83 20.01 -1.19
N MET A 25 22.23 18.83 -1.10
CA MET A 25 22.10 17.89 -2.22
C MET A 25 20.74 17.20 -2.17
N CYS A 26 20.13 16.95 -3.34
CA CYS A 26 18.94 16.11 -3.39
C CYS A 26 19.26 14.71 -2.82
N ALA A 27 18.34 14.15 -2.02
CA ALA A 27 18.55 12.86 -1.38
C ALA A 27 18.63 11.75 -2.44
N ASN A 28 19.82 11.14 -2.55
CA ASN A 28 20.03 9.91 -3.31
C ASN A 28 20.17 8.75 -2.33
N LEU A 29 19.12 7.94 -2.28
CA LEU A 29 18.99 6.74 -1.47
C LEU A 29 18.75 5.51 -2.37
N TYR A 30 19.23 5.56 -3.62
CA TYR A 30 19.17 4.46 -4.57
C TYR A 30 19.77 3.20 -3.97
N GLY A 31 19.00 2.11 -3.94
CA GLY A 31 19.42 0.81 -3.41
C GLY A 31 19.79 0.83 -1.93
N ALA A 32 19.47 1.89 -1.19
CA ALA A 32 19.83 2.02 0.21
C ALA A 32 19.11 0.96 1.06
N ASP A 33 19.83 0.36 2.00
CA ASP A 33 19.21 -0.43 3.05
C ASP A 33 18.71 0.48 4.18
N LEU A 34 17.40 0.65 4.25
CA LEU A 34 16.64 1.47 5.19
C LEU A 34 15.64 0.61 5.99
N HIS A 35 15.91 -0.69 6.11
CA HIS A 35 15.08 -1.60 6.90
C HIS A 35 14.91 -1.08 8.33
N ARG A 36 13.65 -0.93 8.78
CA ARG A 36 13.27 -0.36 10.08
C ARG A 36 13.78 1.07 10.34
N ALA A 37 14.17 1.81 9.30
CA ALA A 37 14.58 3.20 9.47
C ALA A 37 13.42 4.05 10.02
N ASN A 38 13.74 4.99 10.90
CA ASN A 38 12.78 6.01 11.33
C ASN A 38 12.93 7.24 10.43
N LEU A 39 11.97 7.41 9.53
CA LEU A 39 11.84 8.51 8.58
C LEU A 39 10.55 9.32 8.84
N ARG A 40 10.01 9.23 10.07
CA ARG A 40 8.80 9.93 10.45
C ARG A 40 8.94 11.44 10.23
N GLY A 41 8.01 12.03 9.50
CA GLY A 41 7.99 13.46 9.18
C GLY A 41 9.14 13.91 8.26
N ALA A 42 9.92 12.99 7.69
CA ALA A 42 11.01 13.35 6.79
C ALA A 42 10.44 14.01 5.52
N ASN A 43 11.08 15.07 5.06
CA ASN A 43 10.81 15.64 3.75
C ASN A 43 11.77 15.00 2.75
N LEU A 44 11.24 14.10 1.93
CA LEU A 44 11.92 13.32 0.89
C LEU A 44 11.42 13.71 -0.50
N ARG A 45 10.84 14.90 -0.65
CA ARG A 45 10.27 15.36 -1.92
C ARG A 45 11.33 15.32 -3.04
N CYS A 46 10.98 14.71 -4.16
CA CYS A 46 11.88 14.49 -5.31
C CYS A 46 13.11 13.59 -5.03
N ALA A 47 13.16 12.87 -3.91
CA ALA A 47 14.27 11.97 -3.60
C ALA A 47 14.28 10.73 -4.52
N ASP A 48 15.46 10.18 -4.75
CA ASP A 48 15.64 8.89 -5.42
C ASP A 48 15.74 7.78 -4.38
N LEU A 49 14.68 6.98 -4.26
CA LEU A 49 14.58 5.81 -3.38
C LEU A 49 14.40 4.51 -4.17
N ARG A 50 14.74 4.52 -5.47
CA ARG A 50 14.61 3.34 -6.32
C ARG A 50 15.40 2.19 -5.76
N TRP A 51 14.81 0.99 -5.81
CA TRP A 51 15.41 -0.25 -5.30
C TRP A 51 15.79 -0.24 -3.82
N ALA A 52 15.39 0.78 -3.04
CA ALA A 52 15.69 0.83 -1.61
C ALA A 52 14.94 -0.28 -0.86
N ASN A 53 15.58 -0.81 0.19
CA ASN A 53 14.94 -1.70 1.14
C ASN A 53 14.37 -0.86 2.30
N LEU A 54 13.07 -0.61 2.28
CA LEU A 54 12.32 0.18 3.26
C LEU A 54 11.36 -0.70 4.08
N ARG A 55 11.59 -2.01 4.13
CA ARG A 55 10.77 -2.94 4.90
C ARG A 55 10.68 -2.49 6.36
N TYR A 56 9.47 -2.44 6.91
CA TYR A 56 9.20 -1.98 8.28
C TYR A 56 9.66 -0.54 8.60
N ALA A 57 9.99 0.28 7.60
CA ALA A 57 10.38 1.67 7.84
C ALA A 57 9.16 2.47 8.34
N ASN A 58 9.41 3.41 9.26
CA ASN A 58 8.41 4.37 9.69
C ASN A 58 8.52 5.62 8.82
N LEU A 59 7.56 5.81 7.92
CA LEU A 59 7.38 6.97 7.03
C LEU A 59 6.11 7.75 7.39
N SER A 60 5.57 7.57 8.60
CA SER A 60 4.41 8.33 9.06
C SER A 60 4.68 9.83 8.97
N ASP A 61 3.67 10.61 8.58
CA ASP A 61 3.75 12.06 8.38
C ASP A 61 4.83 12.52 7.35
N ALA A 62 5.50 11.61 6.63
CA ALA A 62 6.57 11.98 5.70
C ALA A 62 6.03 12.65 4.43
N ASN A 63 6.81 13.58 3.86
CA ASN A 63 6.53 14.14 2.55
C ASN A 63 7.37 13.41 1.49
N LEU A 64 6.71 12.61 0.67
CA LEU A 64 7.25 11.81 -0.43
C LEU A 64 6.73 12.29 -1.79
N GLU A 65 6.25 13.53 -1.88
CA GLU A 65 5.78 14.11 -3.14
C GLU A 65 6.87 14.01 -4.23
N TYR A 66 6.50 13.60 -5.45
CA TYR A 66 7.44 13.37 -6.57
C TYR A 66 8.61 12.41 -6.29
N THR A 67 8.56 11.61 -5.22
CA THR A 67 9.64 10.66 -4.89
C THR A 67 9.65 9.50 -5.86
N ASP A 68 10.83 9.09 -6.31
CA ASP A 68 10.99 7.90 -7.13
C ASP A 68 11.25 6.68 -6.23
N LEU A 69 10.23 5.83 -6.08
CA LEU A 69 10.26 4.59 -5.31
C LEU A 69 10.27 3.36 -6.23
N TYR A 70 10.57 3.51 -7.53
CA TYR A 70 10.52 2.41 -8.49
C TYR A 70 11.25 1.16 -7.97
N ARG A 71 10.53 0.02 -7.93
CA ARG A 71 11.02 -1.27 -7.42
C ARG A 71 11.53 -1.28 -5.97
N ALA A 72 11.21 -0.29 -5.14
CA ALA A 72 11.51 -0.34 -3.72
C ALA A 72 10.76 -1.47 -2.99
N ASP A 73 11.40 -2.03 -1.98
CA ASP A 73 10.77 -3.01 -1.08
C ASP A 73 10.22 -2.31 0.16
N LEU A 74 8.90 -2.16 0.19
CA LEU A 74 8.14 -1.36 1.14
C LEU A 74 7.25 -2.24 2.04
N ARG A 75 7.54 -3.54 2.13
CA ARG A 75 6.70 -4.47 2.89
C ARG A 75 6.58 -4.01 4.34
N ARG A 76 5.34 -3.89 4.81
CA ARG A 76 5.00 -3.46 6.18
C ARG A 76 5.59 -2.10 6.58
N ALA A 77 5.91 -1.23 5.61
CA ALA A 77 6.25 0.16 5.89
C ALA A 77 5.01 0.92 6.38
N ASP A 78 5.21 1.91 7.26
CA ASP A 78 4.15 2.75 7.80
C ASP A 78 4.13 4.11 7.11
N PHE A 79 3.07 4.41 6.38
CA PHE A 79 2.80 5.66 5.67
C PHE A 79 1.59 6.41 6.26
N TYR A 80 1.26 6.17 7.53
CA TYR A 80 0.18 6.89 8.21
C TYR A 80 0.30 8.41 8.01
N TYR A 81 -0.72 9.06 7.44
CA TYR A 81 -0.71 10.49 7.06
C TYR A 81 0.41 10.95 6.11
N ALA A 82 1.15 10.06 5.47
CA ALA A 82 2.21 10.45 4.55
C ALA A 82 1.64 11.11 3.28
N ASN A 83 2.38 12.06 2.72
CA ASN A 83 2.07 12.65 1.42
C ASN A 83 2.89 11.95 0.32
N LEU A 84 2.26 11.12 -0.50
CA LEU A 84 2.84 10.47 -1.68
C LEU A 84 2.24 11.02 -2.98
N SER A 85 1.78 12.27 -3.00
CA SER A 85 1.22 12.85 -4.23
C SER A 85 2.26 12.84 -5.36
N ASP A 86 1.84 12.40 -6.53
CA ASP A 86 2.67 12.31 -7.73
C ASP A 86 3.95 11.45 -7.54
N ALA A 87 3.97 10.55 -6.54
CA ALA A 87 5.09 9.63 -6.31
C ALA A 87 5.08 8.45 -7.30
N TYR A 88 6.27 7.96 -7.64
CA TYR A 88 6.49 6.84 -8.56
C TYR A 88 6.65 5.54 -7.78
N LEU A 89 5.59 4.73 -7.70
CA LEU A 89 5.52 3.48 -6.92
C LEU A 89 5.42 2.24 -7.83
N GLU A 90 5.76 2.34 -9.11
CA GLU A 90 5.65 1.24 -10.05
C GLU A 90 6.55 0.08 -9.65
N CYS A 91 6.04 -1.14 -9.81
CA CYS A 91 6.75 -2.38 -9.47
C CYS A 91 7.22 -2.48 -8.00
N THR A 92 6.68 -1.67 -7.08
CA THR A 92 7.02 -1.73 -5.65
C THR A 92 6.41 -2.96 -4.97
N ASN A 93 6.97 -3.33 -3.82
CA ASN A 93 6.37 -4.33 -2.93
C ASN A 93 5.78 -3.65 -1.69
N LEU A 94 4.47 -3.39 -1.72
CA LEU A 94 3.69 -2.71 -0.69
C LEU A 94 2.97 -3.67 0.27
N ARG A 95 3.30 -4.96 0.25
CA ARG A 95 2.54 -5.96 1.02
C ARG A 95 2.52 -5.64 2.51
N GLY A 96 1.33 -5.56 3.09
CA GLY A 96 1.16 -5.23 4.51
C GLY A 96 1.48 -3.79 4.90
N ALA A 97 1.77 -2.89 3.96
CA ALA A 97 2.09 -1.49 4.26
C ALA A 97 0.85 -0.71 4.76
N ASN A 98 1.04 0.26 5.66
CA ASN A 98 -0.04 1.07 6.21
C ASN A 98 -0.12 2.43 5.52
N PHE A 99 -1.12 2.65 4.67
CA PHE A 99 -1.41 3.93 3.98
C PHE A 99 -2.63 4.67 4.56
N ARG A 100 -3.02 4.37 5.80
CA ARG A 100 -4.16 5.04 6.42
C ARG A 100 -3.99 6.56 6.37
N TYR A 101 -5.02 7.25 5.86
CA TYR A 101 -5.02 8.71 5.66
C TYR A 101 -3.90 9.27 4.76
N ALA A 102 -3.17 8.41 4.04
CA ALA A 102 -2.11 8.86 3.14
C ALA A 102 -2.69 9.55 1.89
N ASN A 103 -1.96 10.50 1.35
CA ASN A 103 -2.31 11.14 0.08
C ASN A 103 -1.53 10.48 -1.07
N LEU A 104 -2.19 9.72 -1.94
CA LEU A 104 -1.62 9.11 -3.14
C LEU A 104 -2.18 9.75 -4.42
N ARG A 105 -2.64 11.00 -4.36
CA ARG A 105 -3.15 11.71 -5.54
C ARG A 105 -2.12 11.66 -6.66
N ASN A 106 -2.55 11.29 -7.88
CA ASN A 106 -1.69 11.17 -9.07
C ASN A 106 -0.49 10.22 -8.94
N ALA A 107 -0.36 9.43 -7.87
CA ALA A 107 0.74 8.49 -7.73
C ALA A 107 0.60 7.35 -8.75
N THR A 108 1.72 6.79 -9.20
CA THR A 108 1.73 5.67 -10.14
C THR A 108 2.07 4.37 -9.42
N LEU A 109 1.09 3.48 -9.28
CA LEU A 109 1.21 2.20 -8.58
C LEU A 109 1.13 1.01 -9.55
N SER A 110 1.32 1.22 -10.86
CA SER A 110 1.22 0.12 -11.83
C SER A 110 2.16 -1.04 -11.48
N SER A 111 1.63 -2.26 -11.52
CA SER A 111 2.33 -3.48 -11.11
C SER A 111 2.84 -3.53 -9.66
N ALA A 112 2.40 -2.62 -8.78
CA ALA A 112 2.73 -2.68 -7.36
C ALA A 112 2.03 -3.86 -6.66
N LYS A 113 2.77 -4.55 -5.78
CA LYS A 113 2.24 -5.67 -4.98
C LYS A 113 1.62 -5.14 -3.69
N ILE A 114 0.30 -4.98 -3.65
CA ILE A 114 -0.40 -4.34 -2.52
C ILE A 114 -1.13 -5.31 -1.57
N GLN A 115 -0.86 -6.61 -1.63
CA GLN A 115 -1.58 -7.60 -0.81
C GLN A 115 -1.43 -7.28 0.69
N GLY A 116 -2.55 -7.17 1.41
CA GLY A 116 -2.55 -6.86 2.84
C GLY A 116 -2.23 -5.40 3.20
N ALA A 117 -1.99 -4.52 2.22
CA ALA A 117 -1.80 -3.10 2.50
C ALA A 117 -3.09 -2.45 3.05
N ASN A 118 -2.95 -1.44 3.90
CA ASN A 118 -4.08 -0.72 4.50
C ASN A 118 -4.30 0.66 3.89
N PHE A 119 -5.35 0.86 3.11
CA PHE A 119 -5.64 2.15 2.45
C PHE A 119 -6.84 2.90 3.04
N PHE A 120 -7.24 2.61 4.29
CA PHE A 120 -8.40 3.26 4.89
C PHE A 120 -8.23 4.80 4.94
N HIS A 121 -9.18 5.53 4.37
CA HIS A 121 -9.14 6.99 4.14
C HIS A 121 -7.97 7.51 3.28
N ALA A 122 -7.27 6.65 2.53
CA ALA A 122 -6.27 7.13 1.59
C ALA A 122 -6.91 7.88 0.40
N ASN A 123 -6.25 8.92 -0.10
CA ASN A 123 -6.70 9.66 -1.28
C ASN A 123 -6.00 9.13 -2.54
N PHE A 124 -6.77 8.60 -3.49
CA PHE A 124 -6.26 8.06 -4.77
C PHE A 124 -6.67 8.88 -5.99
N TYR A 125 -7.10 10.13 -5.81
CA TYR A 125 -7.56 10.93 -6.95
C TYR A 125 -6.49 10.99 -8.05
N GLY A 126 -6.80 10.50 -9.25
CA GLY A 126 -5.87 10.50 -10.38
C GLY A 126 -4.72 9.48 -10.31
N ALA A 127 -4.67 8.61 -9.30
CA ALA A 127 -3.64 7.58 -9.19
C ALA A 127 -3.80 6.48 -10.25
N ASP A 128 -2.69 5.95 -10.75
CA ASP A 128 -2.65 4.79 -11.64
C ASP A 128 -2.50 3.51 -10.81
N LEU A 129 -3.60 2.79 -10.57
CA LEU A 129 -3.63 1.62 -9.69
C LEU A 129 -3.17 0.33 -10.42
N PRO A 130 -2.54 -0.63 -9.72
CA PRO A 130 -2.09 -1.87 -10.34
C PRO A 130 -3.26 -2.70 -10.89
N SER A 131 -3.00 -3.39 -12.01
CA SER A 131 -3.89 -4.38 -12.57
C SER A 131 -4.19 -5.49 -11.55
N GLY A 132 -5.46 -5.87 -11.41
CA GLY A 132 -5.90 -6.89 -10.44
C GLY A 132 -6.58 -6.34 -9.18
N ILE A 133 -6.65 -5.03 -9.01
CA ILE A 133 -7.59 -4.41 -8.07
C ILE A 133 -8.98 -4.36 -8.72
N TYR A 134 -9.76 -5.41 -8.48
CA TYR A 134 -11.18 -5.40 -8.79
C TYR A 134 -11.91 -4.65 -7.67
N VAL A 135 -12.25 -3.38 -7.91
CA VAL A 135 -13.30 -2.71 -7.15
C VAL A 135 -14.59 -3.43 -7.51
N ALA A 136 -15.21 -4.07 -6.54
CA ALA A 136 -16.51 -4.72 -6.71
C ALA A 136 -17.57 -3.63 -6.97
N GLY A 137 -17.74 -3.27 -8.24
CA GLY A 137 -18.58 -2.17 -8.69
C GLY A 137 -17.79 -1.30 -9.65
N GLY A 138 -17.94 -1.56 -10.94
CA GLY A 138 -17.18 -0.87 -11.98
C GLY A 138 -17.34 0.65 -11.93
N ILE A 139 -16.30 1.34 -12.38
CA ILE A 139 -16.23 2.58 -13.16
C ILE A 139 -14.72 2.69 -13.46
N GLY A 140 -14.23 2.57 -14.70
CA GLY A 140 -14.63 3.41 -15.81
C GLY A 140 -13.81 4.70 -15.72
N SER A 141 -12.94 4.93 -16.70
CA SER A 141 -12.30 6.23 -16.81
C SER A 141 -13.35 7.35 -16.87
N MET A 142 -12.98 8.53 -16.35
CA MET A 142 -13.64 9.82 -16.56
C MET A 142 -14.93 10.15 -15.78
N ARG A 143 -14.78 11.15 -14.90
CA ARG A 143 -15.79 12.13 -14.40
C ARG A 143 -16.96 11.60 -13.56
N ARG A 144 -16.99 12.05 -12.29
CA ARG A 144 -18.14 12.51 -11.45
C ARG A 144 -17.66 12.40 -9.99
N ASN A 145 -17.35 13.48 -9.27
CA ASN A 145 -18.28 14.37 -8.59
C ASN A 145 -19.49 13.65 -7.98
N THR A 146 -19.25 12.86 -6.92
CA THR A 146 -20.26 12.59 -5.87
C THR A 146 -19.55 12.41 -4.53
N TYR A 147 -20.04 13.19 -3.59
CA TYR A 147 -19.72 13.33 -2.17
C TYR A 147 -20.12 12.07 -1.34
N TYR A 148 -19.82 10.85 -1.77
CA TYR A 148 -20.28 9.61 -1.09
C TYR A 148 -19.24 8.47 -1.25
N ASP A 149 -18.41 8.11 -0.26
CA ASP A 149 -18.67 7.52 1.07
C ASP A 149 -19.12 6.04 1.14
N ALA A 150 -18.89 5.21 0.11
CA ALA A 150 -19.14 3.76 0.31
C ALA A 150 -18.25 2.78 -0.48
N ILE A 151 -17.36 3.28 -1.33
CA ILE A 151 -16.45 2.44 -2.15
C ILE A 151 -14.97 2.67 -1.78
N ASN A 152 -14.73 3.48 -0.74
CA ASN A 152 -13.46 3.48 0.00
C ASN A 152 -13.33 2.23 0.91
N ASP A 153 -14.36 1.41 1.00
CA ASP A 153 -14.30 0.10 1.62
C ASP A 153 -13.96 -0.95 0.56
N CYS A 154 -12.71 -1.40 0.60
CA CYS A 154 -12.21 -2.62 -0.02
C CYS A 154 -11.95 -2.56 -1.55
N ILE A 155 -10.89 -1.86 -1.93
CA ILE A 155 -9.86 -2.57 -2.72
C ILE A 155 -9.59 -3.89 -1.97
N ILE A 156 -9.50 -5.04 -2.63
CA ILE A 156 -9.13 -6.32 -1.97
C ILE A 156 -7.69 -6.17 -1.41
N CYS A 157 -7.59 -5.47 -0.29
CA CYS A 157 -6.41 -5.08 0.44
C CYS A 157 -6.78 -5.35 1.91
N GLY A 158 -5.95 -6.11 2.59
CA GLY A 158 -6.29 -6.78 3.84
C GLY A 158 -6.39 -5.87 5.06
N CYS A 159 -7.07 -4.73 4.98
CA CYS A 159 -7.41 -3.93 6.16
C CYS A 159 -8.63 -4.55 6.83
N TRP A 160 -8.45 -5.34 7.89
CA TRP A 160 -9.59 -5.94 8.59
C TRP A 160 -9.54 -5.84 10.12
N ASP A 161 -8.81 -4.87 10.65
CA ASP A 161 -8.82 -4.55 12.08
C ASP A 161 -9.13 -3.05 12.29
N ASP A 162 -10.41 -2.75 12.53
CA ASP A 162 -10.73 -1.83 13.61
C ASP A 162 -10.83 -2.65 14.91
N ASP A 163 -10.77 -1.99 16.07
CA ASP A 163 -10.77 -2.60 17.41
C ASP A 163 -12.01 -3.48 17.72
N ALA A 164 -12.91 -3.69 16.75
CA ALA A 164 -14.11 -4.51 16.83
C ALA A 164 -14.03 -5.83 16.04
N GLY A 165 -13.01 -6.06 15.20
CA GLY A 165 -12.80 -7.35 14.50
C GLY A 165 -13.94 -7.79 13.55
N ASN A 166 -14.85 -6.87 13.20
CA ASN A 166 -16.15 -7.19 12.58
C ASN A 166 -16.16 -7.13 11.05
N HIS A 167 -15.08 -6.68 10.43
CA HIS A 167 -15.09 -6.41 9.00
C HIS A 167 -15.00 -7.71 8.17
N LEU A 168 -14.21 -8.73 8.54
CA LEU A 168 -14.13 -9.99 7.78
C LEU A 168 -15.50 -10.68 7.72
N ASP A 169 -16.23 -10.64 8.84
CA ASP A 169 -17.57 -11.21 8.91
C ASP A 169 -18.59 -10.34 8.16
N SER A 170 -18.40 -9.02 8.15
CA SER A 170 -19.19 -8.10 7.32
C SER A 170 -18.94 -8.30 5.82
N PHE A 171 -17.70 -8.59 5.43
CA PHE A 171 -17.31 -8.91 4.05
C PHE A 171 -17.86 -10.26 3.61
N LYS A 172 -17.72 -11.29 4.44
CA LYS A 172 -18.37 -12.60 4.20
C LYS A 172 -19.87 -12.43 3.99
N LYS A 173 -20.56 -11.72 4.90
CA LYS A 173 -21.99 -11.41 4.75
C LYS A 173 -22.31 -10.64 3.48
N ARG A 174 -21.46 -9.69 3.07
CA ARG A 174 -21.65 -8.93 1.82
C ARG A 174 -21.45 -9.81 0.59
N ILE A 175 -20.43 -10.67 0.57
CA ILE A 175 -20.19 -11.66 -0.50
C ILE A 175 -21.35 -12.68 -0.56
N GLU A 176 -21.76 -13.23 0.59
CA GLU A 176 -22.92 -14.12 0.69
C GLU A 176 -24.21 -13.43 0.25
N GLY A 177 -24.39 -12.14 0.54
CA GLY A 177 -25.53 -11.36 0.09
C GLY A 177 -25.54 -11.08 -1.42
N ILE A 178 -24.38 -10.97 -2.06
CA ILE A 178 -24.25 -10.73 -3.50
C ILE A 178 -24.38 -12.05 -4.30
N TYR A 179 -23.80 -13.15 -3.80
CA TYR A 179 -23.65 -14.40 -4.55
C TYR A 179 -24.47 -15.58 -4.00
N GLY A 180 -25.19 -15.39 -2.88
CA GLY A 180 -25.87 -16.45 -2.14
C GLY A 180 -24.91 -17.40 -1.40
N PRO A 181 -25.43 -18.26 -0.50
CA PRO A 181 -24.60 -19.23 0.25
C PRO A 181 -23.87 -20.23 -0.67
N ASP A 182 -24.42 -20.49 -1.85
CA ASP A 182 -23.93 -21.49 -2.81
C ASP A 182 -23.22 -20.89 -4.04
N GLY A 183 -23.06 -19.56 -4.11
CA GLY A 183 -22.35 -18.90 -5.21
C GLY A 183 -23.08 -18.91 -6.56
N LYS A 184 -24.40 -18.96 -6.58
CA LYS A 184 -25.18 -18.99 -7.82
C LYS A 184 -25.48 -17.59 -8.34
N GLU A 185 -24.66 -17.19 -9.30
CA GLU A 185 -24.75 -15.98 -10.13
C GLU A 185 -24.53 -14.64 -9.40
N PRO A 186 -23.93 -13.61 -10.05
CA PRO A 186 -23.76 -13.46 -11.50
C PRO A 186 -22.38 -13.84 -12.07
N ASN A 187 -21.38 -14.22 -11.26
CA ASN A 187 -20.06 -14.61 -11.80
C ASN A 187 -19.32 -15.63 -10.88
N PRO A 188 -19.25 -16.92 -11.26
CA PRO A 188 -18.56 -17.97 -10.50
C PRO A 188 -17.05 -17.72 -10.32
N ALA A 189 -16.39 -17.05 -11.26
CA ALA A 189 -14.96 -16.74 -11.17
C ALA A 189 -14.69 -15.67 -10.10
N HIS A 190 -15.54 -14.64 -10.02
CA HIS A 190 -15.48 -13.65 -8.94
C HIS A 190 -15.73 -14.30 -7.58
N TYR A 191 -16.76 -15.15 -7.47
CA TYR A 191 -17.03 -15.85 -6.22
C TYR A 191 -15.85 -16.73 -5.78
N LYS A 192 -15.22 -17.45 -6.72
CA LYS A 192 -14.00 -18.25 -6.44
C LYS A 192 -12.85 -17.37 -5.95
N ALA A 193 -12.61 -16.22 -6.58
CA ALA A 193 -11.58 -15.26 -6.16
C ALA A 193 -11.87 -14.70 -4.75
N TYR A 194 -13.12 -14.34 -4.46
CA TYR A 194 -13.51 -13.89 -3.12
C TYR A 194 -13.39 -14.97 -2.07
N ARG A 195 -13.75 -16.22 -2.38
CA ARG A 195 -13.58 -17.35 -1.46
C ARG A 195 -12.12 -17.65 -1.18
N ALA A 196 -11.26 -17.58 -2.18
CA ALA A 196 -9.81 -17.71 -2.01
C ALA A 196 -9.23 -16.57 -1.16
N ALA A 197 -9.66 -15.33 -1.40
CA ALA A 197 -9.30 -14.19 -0.58
C ALA A 197 -9.75 -14.38 0.88
N ILE A 198 -10.99 -14.79 1.12
CA ILE A 198 -11.51 -15.10 2.47
C ILE A 198 -10.65 -16.17 3.16
N GLN A 199 -10.33 -17.27 2.47
CA GLN A 199 -9.49 -18.34 3.04
C GLN A 199 -8.09 -17.87 3.39
N TYR A 200 -7.46 -17.09 2.50
CA TYR A 200 -6.17 -16.46 2.75
C TYR A 200 -6.22 -15.55 3.98
N PHE A 201 -7.24 -14.70 4.09
CA PHE A 201 -7.40 -13.79 5.23
C PHE A 201 -7.70 -14.53 6.54
N GLU A 202 -8.50 -15.60 6.53
CA GLU A 202 -8.70 -16.45 7.71
C GLU A 202 -7.40 -17.10 8.18
N ALA A 203 -6.54 -17.52 7.25
CA ALA A 203 -5.22 -18.05 7.57
C ALA A 203 -4.30 -16.98 8.18
N CYS A 204 -4.28 -15.78 7.60
CA CYS A 204 -3.54 -14.65 8.16
C CYS A 204 -4.03 -14.25 9.56
N ARG A 205 -5.35 -14.21 9.81
CA ARG A 205 -5.91 -13.92 11.13
C ARG A 205 -5.49 -14.95 12.18
N LYS A 206 -5.50 -16.23 11.83
CA LYS A 206 -4.99 -17.31 12.71
C LYS A 206 -3.50 -17.17 13.00
N ALA A 207 -2.71 -16.79 11.99
CA ALA A 207 -1.27 -16.57 12.14
C ALA A 207 -0.93 -15.29 12.93
N TYR A 208 -1.83 -14.30 12.98
CA TYR A 208 -1.64 -13.07 13.75
C TYR A 208 -1.97 -13.25 15.25
N ILE A 209 -2.93 -14.11 15.58
CA ILE A 209 -3.32 -14.44 16.98
C ILE A 209 -2.26 -15.31 17.68
N VAL A 210 -1.43 -16.02 16.92
CA VAL A 210 -0.30 -16.80 17.43
C VAL A 210 0.95 -15.99 17.16
N GLU A 211 1.54 -15.35 18.18
CA GLU A 211 2.84 -14.67 18.07
C GLU A 211 3.95 -15.65 17.66
N ASP A 212 4.03 -16.02 16.38
CA ASP A 212 5.20 -16.63 15.75
C ASP A 212 5.03 -16.68 14.22
N CYS A 213 5.54 -15.64 13.54
CA CYS A 213 5.75 -15.69 12.09
C CYS A 213 7.26 -15.63 11.80
N HIS A 214 8.04 -16.42 12.54
CA HIS A 214 9.29 -16.93 12.02
C HIS A 214 8.98 -17.91 10.88
N GLU A 215 9.52 -17.59 9.70
CA GLU A 215 9.86 -18.55 8.64
C GLU A 215 8.84 -19.66 8.36
N LYS A 216 7.77 -19.34 7.64
CA LYS A 216 7.17 -20.32 6.71
C LYS A 216 7.00 -19.67 5.35
N GLU A 217 7.76 -20.16 4.38
CA GLU A 217 7.47 -20.02 2.96
C GLU A 217 6.07 -20.60 2.73
N TYR A 218 5.09 -19.71 2.53
CA TYR A 218 3.80 -20.13 2.00
C TYR A 218 3.93 -20.08 0.48
N GLU A 219 3.63 -21.21 -0.16
CA GLU A 219 3.56 -21.34 -1.62
C GLU A 219 2.86 -20.11 -2.21
N GLU A 220 3.50 -19.48 -3.19
CA GLU A 220 2.94 -18.35 -3.92
C GLU A 220 1.52 -18.69 -4.36
N PHE A 221 0.56 -17.88 -3.92
CA PHE A 221 -0.78 -17.93 -4.48
C PHE A 221 -0.66 -17.64 -5.97
N ASP A 222 -0.90 -18.67 -6.78
CA ASP A 222 -0.75 -18.60 -8.22
C ASP A 222 -1.87 -17.73 -8.82
N TYR A 223 -1.54 -16.46 -9.05
CA TYR A 223 -2.45 -15.50 -9.69
C TYR A 223 -2.66 -15.80 -11.18
N GLU A 224 -1.85 -16.65 -11.83
CA GLU A 224 -2.04 -17.06 -13.21
C GLU A 224 -3.26 -17.98 -13.37
N ALA A 225 -3.69 -18.66 -12.30
CA ALA A 225 -4.90 -19.49 -12.28
C ALA A 225 -6.22 -18.67 -12.28
N LEU A 226 -6.14 -17.34 -12.37
CA LEU A 226 -7.27 -16.40 -12.45
C LEU A 226 -7.54 -15.88 -13.88
N TYR A 227 -6.74 -16.27 -14.87
CA TYR A 227 -7.01 -16.05 -16.30
C TYR A 227 -7.70 -17.26 -16.94
#